data_AF-A0A954I617-F1
#
_entry.id   AF-A0A954I617-F1
#
_cell.length_a   1.000
_cell.length_b   1.000
_cell.length_c   1.000
_cell.angle_alpha   90.00
_cell.angle_beta   90.00
_cell.angle_gamma   90.00
#
_symmetry.space_group_name_H-M   'P 1'
#
loop_
_entity.id
_entity.type
_entity.pdbx_description
1 polymer ?
#
loop_
_entity_poly.entity_id
_entity_poly.type
_entity_poly.pdbx_seq_one_letter_code
_entity_poly.pdbx_strand_id
1 'polypeptide(L)'
;MPAEFFALFCHQLPARSPAVGEQLFPVCYRCAGIQLGTFLAVLFLFVTRRWHSQMPRLKISLGLAILLSSVWIDGVANTFGFWATPDAGRYLTGLLAGVCGPLLYIPLCSTKTSTAANSGNSSLQSTAELAALIIAGLSFLFILQQTWAVPFWAVMSWMIAIGYVAWGAIILRCCVTLWKLLFRKHASGATETAP
;
A
#
# COMPACT_ATOMS: atom_id res chain seq x y z
N MET A 1 -8.97 -18.41 4.85
CA MET A 1 -7.49 -18.47 4.79
C MET A 1 -6.98 -18.66 6.20
N PRO A 2 -6.09 -19.63 6.47
CA PRO A 2 -5.62 -19.87 7.83
C PRO A 2 -4.84 -18.65 8.36
N ALA A 3 -5.02 -18.33 9.63
CA ALA A 3 -4.39 -17.18 10.30
C ALA A 3 -2.85 -17.20 10.20
N GLU A 4 -2.27 -18.38 10.00
CA GLU A 4 -0.84 -18.65 9.82
C GLU A 4 -0.21 -17.83 8.68
N PHE A 5 -0.92 -17.66 7.55
CA PHE A 5 -0.39 -16.86 6.43
C PHE A 5 -0.10 -15.41 6.86
N PHE A 6 -0.98 -14.85 7.69
CA PHE A 6 -0.85 -13.47 8.15
C PHE A 6 0.17 -13.30 9.27
N ALA A 7 0.46 -14.35 10.03
CA ALA A 7 1.46 -14.33 11.10
C ALA A 7 2.89 -14.03 10.58
N LEU A 8 3.15 -14.29 9.29
CA LEU A 8 4.42 -13.95 8.63
C LEU A 8 4.65 -12.43 8.52
N PHE A 9 3.58 -11.64 8.51
CA PHE A 9 3.63 -10.20 8.23
C PHE A 9 3.02 -9.35 9.34
N CYS A 10 2.26 -9.96 10.25
CA CYS A 10 1.55 -9.28 11.32
C CYS A 10 1.77 -10.05 12.64
N HIS A 11 2.04 -9.30 13.71
CA HIS A 11 2.17 -9.85 15.06
C HIS A 11 0.83 -10.31 15.68
N GLN A 12 -0.31 -10.01 15.04
CA GLN A 12 -1.65 -10.44 15.45
C GLN A 12 -2.02 -10.16 16.92
N LEU A 13 -1.45 -9.09 17.51
CA LEU A 13 -1.69 -8.73 18.91
C LEU A 13 -3.18 -8.46 19.15
N PRO A 14 -3.88 -9.21 20.03
CA PRO A 14 -5.31 -9.05 20.26
C PRO A 14 -5.72 -7.63 20.65
N ALA A 15 -4.90 -6.97 21.48
CA ALA A 15 -5.11 -5.60 21.92
C ALA A 15 -5.03 -4.52 20.82
N ARG A 16 -4.70 -4.90 19.58
CA ARG A 16 -4.57 -3.98 18.43
C ARG A 16 -5.28 -4.51 17.19
N SER A 17 -6.07 -5.57 17.32
CA SER A 17 -6.79 -6.21 16.23
C SER A 17 -8.28 -5.94 16.37
N PRO A 18 -9.00 -5.73 15.24
CA PRO A 18 -10.45 -5.61 15.29
C PRO A 18 -11.06 -6.85 15.96
N ALA A 19 -11.94 -6.62 16.92
CA ALA A 19 -12.61 -7.66 17.68
C ALA A 19 -14.11 -7.38 17.74
N VAL A 20 -14.91 -8.42 17.55
CA VAL A 20 -16.37 -8.39 17.69
C VAL A 20 -16.77 -9.64 18.47
N GLY A 21 -17.26 -9.45 19.69
CA GLY A 21 -17.48 -10.56 20.62
C GLY A 21 -16.17 -11.30 20.89
N GLU A 22 -16.17 -12.62 20.72
CA GLU A 22 -14.98 -13.47 20.89
C GLU A 22 -14.15 -13.62 19.61
N GLN A 23 -14.62 -13.04 18.50
CA GLN A 23 -13.96 -13.19 17.20
C GLN A 23 -12.94 -12.07 16.99
N LEU A 24 -11.72 -12.48 16.67
CA LEU A 24 -10.62 -11.58 16.33
C LEU A 24 -10.40 -11.59 14.82
N PHE A 25 -10.27 -10.41 14.24
CA PHE A 25 -9.90 -10.26 12.85
C PHE A 25 -8.43 -10.71 12.65
N PRO A 26 -8.06 -11.36 11.53
CA PRO A 26 -6.79 -12.09 11.42
C PRO A 26 -5.54 -11.20 11.33
N VAL A 27 -5.70 -9.87 11.32
CA VAL A 27 -4.60 -8.90 11.32
C VAL A 27 -4.94 -7.68 12.19
N CYS A 28 -3.91 -6.97 12.65
CA CYS A 28 -4.10 -5.74 13.44
C CYS A 28 -4.70 -4.60 12.60
N TYR A 29 -5.26 -3.57 13.25
CA TYR A 29 -5.85 -2.40 12.58
C TYR A 29 -4.90 -1.75 11.56
N ARG A 30 -3.60 -1.66 11.88
CA ARG A 30 -2.59 -1.08 10.97
C ARG A 30 -2.44 -1.91 9.70
N CYS A 31 -2.22 -3.23 9.84
CA CYS A 31 -2.09 -4.13 8.71
C CYS A 31 -3.38 -4.19 7.89
N ALA A 32 -4.56 -4.19 8.54
CA ALA A 32 -5.85 -4.11 7.85
C ALA A 32 -5.91 -2.87 6.95
N GLY A 33 -5.55 -1.69 7.48
CA GLY A 33 -5.49 -0.45 6.72
C GLY A 33 -4.53 -0.52 5.53
N ILE A 34 -3.28 -0.97 5.73
CA ILE A 34 -2.28 -1.05 4.65
C ILE A 34 -2.77 -1.99 3.54
N GLN A 35 -3.26 -3.17 3.89
CA GLN A 35 -3.60 -4.18 2.89
C GLN A 35 -4.91 -3.87 2.16
N LEU A 36 -5.94 -3.37 2.87
CA LEU A 36 -7.18 -2.94 2.22
C LEU A 36 -6.96 -1.69 1.36
N GLY A 37 -6.14 -0.74 1.83
CA GLY A 37 -5.72 0.41 1.02
C GLY A 37 -4.95 0.00 -0.24
N THR A 38 -4.03 -0.96 -0.09
CA THR A 38 -3.26 -1.52 -1.23
C THR A 38 -4.18 -2.17 -2.23
N PHE A 39 -5.10 -3.02 -1.76
CA PHE A 39 -6.10 -3.66 -2.60
C PHE A 39 -6.92 -2.61 -3.37
N LEU A 40 -7.44 -1.57 -2.71
CA LEU A 40 -8.22 -0.51 -3.34
C LEU A 40 -7.41 0.24 -4.41
N ALA A 41 -6.18 0.65 -4.10
CA ALA A 41 -5.35 1.40 -5.04
C ALA A 41 -4.95 0.55 -6.27
N VAL A 42 -4.62 -0.73 -6.07
CA VAL A 42 -4.32 -1.67 -7.16
C VAL A 42 -5.55 -1.92 -8.02
N LEU A 43 -6.71 -2.18 -7.40
CA LEU A 43 -7.98 -2.35 -8.10
C LEU A 43 -8.33 -1.10 -8.92
N PHE A 44 -8.17 0.08 -8.33
CA PHE A 44 -8.38 1.36 -9.01
C PHE A 44 -7.47 1.51 -10.24
N LEU A 45 -6.16 1.27 -10.09
CA LEU A 45 -5.21 1.35 -11.21
C LEU A 45 -5.50 0.30 -12.30
N PHE A 46 -6.01 -0.87 -11.91
CA PHE A 46 -6.41 -1.91 -12.86
C PHE A 46 -7.68 -1.51 -13.65
N VAL A 47 -8.75 -1.13 -12.94
CA VAL A 47 -10.05 -0.76 -13.53
C VAL A 47 -9.93 0.48 -14.41
N THR A 48 -9.14 1.48 -13.99
CA THR A 48 -8.89 2.70 -14.79
C THR A 48 -7.85 2.50 -15.89
N ARG A 49 -7.28 1.29 -16.04
CA ARG A 49 -6.21 0.94 -16.99
C ARG A 49 -4.95 1.80 -16.83
N ARG A 50 -4.67 2.24 -15.60
CA ARG A 50 -3.52 3.09 -15.21
C ARG A 50 -2.39 2.33 -14.52
N TRP A 51 -2.37 1.00 -14.58
CA TRP A 51 -1.23 0.15 -14.10
C TRP A 51 0.15 0.56 -14.65
N HIS A 52 0.12 1.31 -15.73
CA HIS A 52 1.20 1.59 -16.64
C HIS A 52 1.34 3.10 -16.89
N SER A 53 0.77 3.90 -15.97
CA SER A 53 0.73 5.36 -15.96
C SER A 53 2.06 6.00 -15.62
N GLN A 54 2.14 7.32 -15.82
CA GLN A 54 3.28 8.15 -15.39
C GLN A 54 3.15 8.54 -13.92
N MET A 55 4.26 8.96 -13.33
CA MET A 55 4.27 9.53 -11.98
C MET A 55 3.39 10.79 -11.95
N PRO A 56 2.64 11.04 -10.86
CA PRO A 56 1.98 12.33 -10.66
C PRO A 56 2.95 13.50 -10.67
N ARG A 57 2.41 14.71 -10.82
CA ARG A 57 3.19 15.95 -10.69
C ARG A 57 3.95 15.94 -9.37
N LEU A 58 5.18 16.46 -9.35
CA LEU A 58 6.07 16.44 -8.19
C LEU A 58 5.39 16.86 -6.88
N LYS A 59 4.60 17.95 -6.89
CA LYS A 59 3.85 18.42 -5.71
C LYS A 59 2.89 17.35 -5.15
N ILE A 60 2.17 16.64 -6.02
CA ILE A 60 1.27 15.56 -5.63
C ILE A 60 2.09 14.37 -5.11
N SER A 61 3.15 14.00 -5.82
CA SER A 61 4.03 12.90 -5.40
C SER A 61 4.67 13.12 -4.04
N LEU A 62 5.09 14.35 -3.73
CA LEU A 62 5.58 14.73 -2.40
C LEU A 62 4.48 14.62 -1.33
N GLY A 63 3.26 15.08 -1.63
CA GLY A 63 2.11 14.89 -0.74
C GLY A 63 1.81 13.42 -0.45
N LEU A 64 1.81 12.57 -1.48
CA LEU A 64 1.64 11.12 -1.32
C LEU A 64 2.78 10.50 -0.50
N ALA A 65 4.02 10.96 -0.67
CA ALA A 65 5.17 10.48 0.09
C ALA A 65 5.07 10.85 1.58
N ILE A 66 4.61 12.06 1.89
CA ILE A 66 4.34 12.49 3.28
C ILE A 66 3.26 11.60 3.90
N LEU A 67 2.13 11.40 3.20
CA LEU A 67 1.05 10.54 3.70
C LEU A 67 1.51 9.09 3.90
N LEU A 68 2.29 8.55 2.96
CA LEU A 68 2.90 7.23 3.07
C LEU A 68 3.84 7.13 4.27
N SER A 69 4.62 8.17 4.57
CA SER A 69 5.56 8.18 5.70
C SER A 69 4.89 8.18 7.07
N SER A 70 3.60 8.56 7.15
CA SER A 70 2.86 8.65 8.43
C SER A 70 2.81 7.33 9.19
N VAL A 71 2.74 6.19 8.50
CA VAL A 71 2.71 4.86 9.12
C VAL A 71 4.05 4.52 9.80
N TRP A 72 5.16 4.98 9.23
CA TRP A 72 6.49 4.77 9.79
C TRP A 72 6.71 5.65 11.00
N ILE A 73 6.33 6.93 10.92
CA ILE A 73 6.39 7.86 12.04
C ILE A 73 5.56 7.33 13.22
N ASP A 74 4.30 6.96 12.96
CA ASP A 74 3.40 6.39 13.98
C ASP A 74 3.93 5.06 14.54
N GLY A 75 4.45 4.19 13.67
CA GLY A 75 4.98 2.90 14.04
C GLY A 75 6.21 3.00 14.93
N VAL A 76 7.19 3.82 14.54
CA VAL A 76 8.41 4.07 15.30
C VAL A 76 8.08 4.73 16.63
N ALA A 77 7.25 5.77 16.63
CA ALA A 77 6.91 6.47 17.87
C ALA A 77 6.17 5.60 18.89
N ASN A 78 5.25 4.74 18.44
CA ASN A 78 4.60 3.76 19.33
C ASN A 78 5.59 2.71 19.84
N THR A 79 6.58 2.33 19.04
CA THR A 79 7.58 1.31 19.43
C THR A 79 8.51 1.84 20.52
N PHE A 80 8.89 3.11 20.45
CA PHE A 80 9.70 3.79 21.47
C PHE A 80 8.88 4.37 22.62
N GLY A 81 7.55 4.21 22.62
CA GLY A 81 6.67 4.70 23.69
C GLY A 81 6.49 6.22 23.74
N PHE A 82 6.78 6.94 22.66
CA PHE A 82 6.56 8.39 22.61
C PHE A 82 5.06 8.75 22.69
N TRP A 83 4.20 7.91 22.10
CA TRP A 83 2.74 8.00 22.27
C TRP A 83 2.06 6.66 21.99
N ALA A 84 0.81 6.55 22.44
CA ALA A 84 -0.06 5.42 22.15
C ALA A 84 -1.13 5.82 21.12
N THR A 85 -1.15 5.15 19.97
CA THR A 85 -2.12 5.44 18.92
C THR A 85 -3.37 4.60 19.11
N PRO A 86 -4.57 5.21 19.10
CA PRO A 86 -5.84 4.48 19.16
C PRO A 86 -6.06 3.66 17.88
N ASP A 87 -6.92 2.66 17.96
CA ASP A 87 -7.17 1.70 16.87
C ASP A 87 -7.55 2.36 15.53
N ALA A 88 -8.43 3.35 15.56
CA ALA A 88 -8.80 4.12 14.38
C ALA A 88 -7.60 4.88 13.76
N GLY A 89 -6.70 5.41 14.59
CA GLY A 89 -5.47 6.07 14.14
C GLY A 89 -4.47 5.09 13.52
N ARG A 90 -4.35 3.88 14.11
CA ARG A 90 -3.52 2.80 13.54
C ARG A 90 -4.04 2.38 12.17
N TYR A 91 -5.36 2.25 12.03
CA TYR A 91 -5.98 1.94 10.75
C TYR A 91 -5.77 3.06 9.73
N LEU A 92 -6.00 4.32 10.12
CA LEU A 92 -5.88 5.47 9.22
C LEU A 92 -4.46 5.63 8.66
N THR A 93 -3.44 5.59 9.51
CA THR A 93 -2.04 5.68 9.06
C THR A 93 -1.68 4.50 8.14
N GLY A 94 -2.16 3.30 8.47
CA GLY A 94 -2.05 2.13 7.59
C GLY A 94 -2.74 2.33 6.24
N LEU A 95 -3.98 2.82 6.23
CA LEU A 95 -4.76 3.09 5.02
C LEU A 95 -4.07 4.10 4.11
N LEU A 96 -3.57 5.20 4.67
CA LEU A 96 -2.83 6.21 3.92
C LEU A 96 -1.61 5.59 3.23
N ALA A 97 -0.85 4.76 3.95
CA ALA A 97 0.28 4.05 3.38
C ALA A 97 -0.13 3.05 2.28
N GLY A 98 -1.18 2.27 2.54
CA GLY A 98 -1.72 1.30 1.59
C GLY A 98 -2.23 1.93 0.30
N VAL A 99 -2.87 3.10 0.38
CA VAL A 99 -3.37 3.81 -0.82
C VAL A 99 -2.25 4.54 -1.55
N CYS A 100 -1.39 5.28 -0.83
CA CYS A 100 -0.35 6.10 -1.45
C CYS A 100 0.79 5.26 -2.03
N GLY A 101 1.11 4.13 -1.41
CA GLY A 101 2.19 3.24 -1.82
C GLY A 101 2.10 2.79 -3.28
N PRO A 102 1.01 2.12 -3.71
CA PRO A 102 0.89 1.63 -5.08
C PRO A 102 0.80 2.79 -6.09
N LEU A 103 0.15 3.89 -5.73
CA LEU A 103 0.06 5.10 -6.57
C LEU A 103 1.44 5.73 -6.85
N LEU A 104 2.41 5.56 -5.95
CA LEU A 104 3.78 6.03 -6.12
C LEU A 104 4.71 4.97 -6.74
N TYR A 105 4.72 3.77 -6.18
CA TYR A 105 5.71 2.74 -6.52
C TYR A 105 5.47 2.11 -7.89
N ILE A 106 4.20 1.90 -8.30
CA ILE A 106 3.90 1.32 -9.61
C ILE A 106 4.45 2.18 -10.76
N PRO A 107 4.16 3.50 -10.85
CA PRO A 107 4.73 4.34 -11.90
C PRO A 107 6.23 4.54 -11.74
N LEU A 108 6.75 4.66 -10.50
CA LEU A 108 8.19 4.82 -10.24
C LEU A 108 9.01 3.63 -10.75
N CYS A 109 8.51 2.42 -10.57
CA CYS A 109 9.20 1.18 -10.93
C CYS A 109 8.75 0.65 -12.30
N SER A 110 8.00 1.44 -13.05
CA SER A 110 7.59 1.13 -14.42
C SER A 110 8.72 1.44 -15.39
N THR A 111 9.40 0.39 -15.87
CA THR A 111 10.41 0.49 -16.94
C THR A 111 9.74 0.73 -18.29
N LYS A 112 9.08 1.88 -18.47
CA LYS A 112 8.60 2.27 -19.79
C LYS A 112 9.67 3.12 -20.48
N THR A 113 10.44 2.46 -21.34
CA THR A 113 10.87 3.06 -22.60
C THR A 113 9.61 3.52 -23.35
N SER A 114 9.68 4.73 -23.90
CA SER A 114 8.54 5.59 -24.31
C SER A 114 7.51 5.01 -25.30
N THR A 115 7.64 3.76 -25.76
CA THR A 115 6.86 3.20 -26.88
C THR A 115 5.59 2.45 -26.48
N ALA A 116 5.41 2.06 -25.21
CA ALA A 116 4.18 1.42 -24.72
C ALA A 116 3.42 2.26 -23.68
N ALA A 117 3.71 3.57 -23.59
CA ALA A 117 3.01 4.52 -22.73
C ALA A 117 1.58 4.76 -23.21
N ASN A 118 0.68 3.78 -23.02
CA ASN A 118 -0.74 4.03 -23.18
C ASN A 118 -1.19 5.09 -22.14
N SER A 119 -1.69 6.20 -22.68
CA SER A 119 -2.32 7.36 -22.04
C SER A 119 -1.39 8.35 -21.32
N GLY A 120 -1.51 9.64 -21.66
CA GLY A 120 -0.94 10.78 -20.92
C GLY A 120 -1.53 10.97 -19.51
N ASN A 121 -1.98 9.89 -18.87
CA ASN A 121 -2.63 9.88 -17.58
C ASN A 121 -1.62 9.53 -16.48
N SER A 122 -1.62 10.33 -15.42
CA SER A 122 -0.93 10.05 -14.16
C SER A 122 -1.62 8.92 -13.39
N SER A 123 -0.88 8.21 -12.52
CA SER A 123 -1.46 7.23 -11.59
C SER A 123 -2.59 7.81 -10.73
N LEU A 124 -2.51 9.12 -10.46
CA LEU A 124 -3.54 9.91 -9.80
C LEU A 124 -3.76 11.21 -10.58
N GLN A 125 -4.99 11.46 -11.05
CA GLN A 125 -5.34 12.64 -11.84
C GLN A 125 -5.87 13.80 -11.00
N SER A 126 -6.54 13.51 -9.88
CA SER A 126 -7.14 14.52 -9.02
C SER A 126 -7.09 14.14 -7.54
N THR A 127 -7.22 15.13 -6.67
CA THR A 127 -7.38 14.91 -5.22
C THR A 127 -8.71 14.23 -4.89
N ALA A 128 -9.72 14.36 -5.75
CA ALA A 128 -11.00 13.67 -5.60
C ALA A 128 -10.86 12.15 -5.75
N GLU A 129 -10.00 11.67 -6.67
CA GLU A 129 -9.71 10.23 -6.77
C GLU A 129 -9.05 9.70 -5.49
N LEU A 130 -8.10 10.46 -4.92
CA LEU A 130 -7.47 10.10 -3.65
C LEU A 130 -8.47 10.11 -2.50
N ALA A 131 -9.31 11.14 -2.40
CA ALA A 131 -10.36 11.24 -1.40
C ALA A 131 -11.35 10.07 -1.52
N ALA A 132 -11.75 9.70 -2.74
CA ALA A 132 -12.64 8.56 -2.98
C ALA A 132 -12.02 7.24 -2.49
N LEU A 133 -10.73 7.01 -2.74
CA LEU A 133 -10.02 5.83 -2.24
C LEU A 133 -9.93 5.82 -0.71
N ILE A 134 -9.67 6.97 -0.10
CA ILE A 134 -9.62 7.09 1.37
C ILE A 134 -11.02 6.87 1.97
N ILE A 135 -12.07 7.47 1.41
CA ILE A 135 -13.45 7.28 1.87
C ILE A 135 -13.88 5.82 1.74
N ALA A 136 -13.56 5.16 0.63
CA ALA A 136 -13.80 3.73 0.45
C ALA A 136 -12.99 2.88 1.45
N GLY A 137 -11.76 3.28 1.79
CA GLY A 137 -10.98 2.61 2.82
C GLY A 137 -11.54 2.81 4.23
N LEU A 138 -12.07 4.00 4.54
CA LEU A 138 -12.70 4.31 5.82
C LEU A 138 -14.05 3.61 5.99
N SER A 139 -14.79 3.36 4.91
CA SER A 139 -16.02 2.55 5.00
C SER A 139 -15.72 1.11 5.45
N PHE A 140 -14.56 0.55 5.06
CA PHE A 140 -14.13 -0.75 5.60
C PHE A 140 -13.83 -0.71 7.10
N LEU A 141 -13.24 0.37 7.63
CA LEU A 141 -13.06 0.52 9.08
C LEU A 141 -14.42 0.51 9.80
N PHE A 142 -15.37 1.28 9.27
CA PHE A 142 -16.72 1.32 9.82
C PHE A 142 -17.38 -0.07 9.81
N ILE A 143 -17.27 -0.80 8.69
CA ILE A 143 -17.78 -2.18 8.55
C ILE A 143 -17.10 -3.12 9.54
N LEU A 144 -15.78 -3.05 9.71
CA LEU A 144 -15.04 -3.92 10.65
C LEU A 144 -15.51 -3.79 12.11
N GLN A 145 -16.09 -2.64 12.47
CA GLN A 145 -16.59 -2.38 13.81
C GLN A 145 -18.04 -2.86 14.03
N GLN A 146 -18.73 -3.32 12.98
CA GLN A 146 -20.12 -3.73 13.10
C GLN A 146 -20.26 -5.22 13.43
N THR A 147 -21.17 -5.55 14.35
CA THR A 147 -21.46 -6.93 14.74
C THR A 147 -21.99 -7.78 13.58
N TRP A 148 -22.82 -7.19 12.72
CA TRP A 148 -23.37 -7.84 11.54
C TRP A 148 -22.33 -8.10 10.44
N ALA A 149 -21.15 -7.49 10.52
CA ALA A 149 -20.12 -7.61 9.49
C ALA A 149 -19.29 -8.90 9.61
N VAL A 150 -19.39 -9.62 10.73
CA VAL A 150 -18.63 -10.85 11.01
C VAL A 150 -18.69 -11.88 9.87
N PRO A 151 -19.85 -12.21 9.27
CA PRO A 151 -19.90 -13.13 8.14
C PRO A 151 -19.10 -12.65 6.91
N PHE A 152 -18.92 -11.34 6.77
CA PHE A 152 -18.19 -10.72 5.66
C PHE A 152 -16.68 -10.61 5.93
N TRP A 153 -16.20 -10.89 7.14
CA TRP A 153 -14.78 -10.85 7.47
C TRP A 153 -13.95 -11.81 6.62
N ALA A 154 -14.53 -12.92 6.18
CA ALA A 154 -13.87 -13.84 5.25
C ALA A 154 -13.53 -13.14 3.92
N VAL A 155 -14.45 -12.34 3.37
CA VAL A 155 -14.24 -11.58 2.13
C VAL A 155 -13.15 -10.53 2.34
N MET A 156 -13.22 -9.77 3.45
CA MET A 156 -12.20 -8.77 3.78
C MET A 156 -10.81 -9.40 3.98
N SER A 157 -10.75 -10.61 4.56
CA SER A 157 -9.51 -11.36 4.74
C SER A 157 -8.90 -11.77 3.39
N TRP A 158 -9.72 -12.18 2.41
CA TRP A 158 -9.25 -12.44 1.06
C TRP A 158 -8.72 -11.18 0.37
N MET A 159 -9.41 -10.04 0.52
CA MET A 159 -8.93 -8.75 0.00
C MET A 159 -7.58 -8.37 0.60
N ILE A 160 -7.39 -8.60 1.91
CA ILE A 160 -6.11 -8.36 2.61
C ILE A 160 -5.01 -9.28 2.07
N ALA A 161 -5.31 -10.55 1.83
CA ALA A 161 -4.35 -11.48 1.26
C ALA A 161 -3.92 -11.06 -0.16
N ILE A 162 -4.88 -10.64 -0.99
CA ILE A 162 -4.58 -10.06 -2.32
C ILE A 162 -3.71 -8.80 -2.15
N GLY A 163 -4.02 -7.95 -1.18
CA GLY A 163 -3.20 -6.79 -0.82
C GLY A 163 -1.75 -7.17 -0.48
N TYR A 164 -1.52 -8.24 0.29
CA TYR A 164 -0.17 -8.72 0.63
C TYR A 164 0.60 -9.19 -0.60
N VAL A 165 -0.04 -10.01 -1.43
CA VAL A 165 0.56 -10.50 -2.68
C VAL A 165 0.90 -9.34 -3.60
N ALA A 166 -0.03 -8.37 -3.75
CA ALA A 166 0.18 -7.18 -4.57
C ALA A 166 1.33 -6.31 -4.05
N TRP A 167 1.39 -6.08 -2.73
CA TRP A 167 2.48 -5.31 -2.11
C TRP A 167 3.84 -5.97 -2.33
N GLY A 168 3.94 -7.28 -2.10
CA GLY A 168 5.15 -8.05 -2.37
C GLY A 168 5.59 -7.99 -3.83
N ALA A 169 4.64 -8.11 -4.76
CA ALA A 169 4.92 -7.98 -6.20
C ALA A 169 5.42 -6.58 -6.60
N ILE A 170 4.85 -5.52 -6.01
CA ILE A 170 5.30 -4.13 -6.22
C ILE A 170 6.74 -3.96 -5.72
N ILE A 171 7.05 -4.42 -4.51
CA ILE A 171 8.41 -4.34 -3.94
C ILE A 171 9.39 -5.10 -4.83
N LEU A 172 9.08 -6.34 -5.19
CA LEU A 172 9.95 -7.16 -6.05
C LEU A 172 10.23 -6.46 -7.38
N ARG A 173 9.20 -5.90 -8.02
CA ARG A 173 9.35 -5.13 -9.26
C ARG A 173 10.27 -3.93 -9.06
N CYS A 174 10.11 -3.19 -7.97
CA CYS A 174 10.98 -2.06 -7.64
C CYS A 174 12.44 -2.49 -7.42
N CYS A 175 12.68 -3.57 -6.68
CA CYS A 175 14.01 -4.12 -6.47
C CYS A 175 14.67 -4.53 -7.79
N VAL A 176 13.94 -5.23 -8.68
CA VAL A 176 14.44 -5.64 -9.99
C VAL A 176 14.75 -4.44 -10.87
N THR A 177 13.90 -3.41 -10.88
CA THR A 177 14.13 -2.18 -11.64
C THR A 177 15.36 -1.43 -11.12
N LEU A 178 15.48 -1.26 -9.80
CA LEU A 178 16.64 -0.63 -9.17
C LEU A 178 17.93 -1.38 -9.47
N TRP A 179 17.92 -2.71 -9.32
CA TRP A 179 19.05 -3.58 -9.67
C TRP A 179 19.50 -3.34 -11.11
N LYS A 180 18.57 -3.37 -12.08
CA LYS A 180 18.89 -3.11 -13.49
C LYS A 180 19.51 -1.73 -13.70
N LEU A 181 19.06 -0.69 -12.99
CA LEU A 181 19.61 0.66 -13.11
C LEU A 181 21.04 0.77 -12.55
N LEU A 182 21.29 0.15 -11.39
CA LEU A 182 22.60 0.17 -10.75
C LEU A 182 23.65 -0.59 -11.58
N PHE A 183 23.30 -1.78 -12.08
CA PHE A 183 24.25 -2.61 -12.83
C PHE A 183 24.39 -2.23 -14.32
N ARG A 184 23.37 -1.60 -14.94
CA ARG A 184 23.55 -0.99 -16.28
C ARG A 184 24.61 0.11 -16.29
N LYS A 185 24.64 0.92 -15.23
CA LYS A 185 25.61 2.01 -15.07
C LYS A 185 27.05 1.49 -14.96
N HIS A 186 27.23 0.30 -14.38
CA HIS A 186 28.53 -0.34 -14.25
C HIS A 186 29.06 -0.85 -15.60
N ALA A 187 28.19 -1.37 -16.47
CA ALA A 187 28.57 -1.81 -17.81
C ALA A 187 28.93 -0.67 -18.75
N SER A 188 28.28 0.50 -18.64
CA SER A 188 28.59 1.68 -19.47
C SER A 188 29.84 2.44 -19.02
N GLY A 189 30.22 2.36 -17.74
CA GLY A 189 31.46 2.98 -17.22
C GLY A 189 32.74 2.20 -17.55
N ALA A 190 32.62 0.89 -17.83
CA ALA A 190 33.75 0.05 -18.23
C ALA A 190 34.19 0.26 -19.68
N THR A 191 33.32 0.83 -20.54
CA THR A 191 33.63 1.07 -21.96
C THR A 191 34.32 2.41 -22.24
N GLU A 192 34.33 3.37 -21.29
CA GLU A 192 35.01 4.67 -21.44
C GLU A 192 36.48 4.66 -20.99
N THR A 193 36.98 3.53 -20.47
CA THR A 193 38.36 3.40 -19.97
C THR A 193 39.24 2.43 -20.77
N ALA A 194 38.78 1.99 -21.94
CA ALA A 194 39.59 1.20 -22.86
C ALA A 194 40.49 2.15 -23.70
N PRO A 195 41.84 2.03 -23.63
CA PRO A 195 42.78 2.85 -24.38
C PRO A 195 42.80 2.56 -25.89
#